data_AF-A0A519IWB8-F1
#
_entry.id   AF-A0A519IWB8-F1
#
_cell.length_a   1.000
_cell.length_b   1.000
_cell.length_c   1.000
_cell.angle_alpha   90.00
_cell.angle_beta   90.00
_cell.angle_gamma   90.00
#
_symmetry.space_group_name_H-M   'P 1'
#
loop_
_entity.id
_entity.type
_entity.pdbx_description
1 polymer ?
#
loop_
_entity_poly.entity_id
_entity_poly.type
_entity_poly.pdbx_seq_one_letter_code
_entity_poly.pdbx_strand_id
1 'polypeptide(L)'
;MNHKHTHERRLNVVAAVTDGARAMPRIWRGAWAALGQVSVLALAPVFMTLIGTAAIVHAVWVAVAVWIAWGALSRVGTARSNVTAWAEGLGPGGLQFGKVELRLMGAMLLNLIFIAMILCVLVLAALVVAGMAELNVAAIQARDWGAAGSPWRLGLVCVVAALTVWVPLIFVIRLGLFSQATVGRGHAVSLNTLGIAQGSFWPLALLFGLIAVAALGLVALQIADGTAGRIVGTLGLIWIVAPFAAGALGVAYRQLEYWTPQGGAR
;
A
#
# COMPACT_ATOMS: atom_id res chain seq x y z
N MET A 1 16.31 -10.24 -38.66
CA MET A 1 17.50 -10.70 -37.91
C MET A 1 17.58 -9.97 -36.58
N ASN A 2 17.47 -10.74 -35.48
CA ASN A 2 17.80 -10.44 -34.08
C ASN A 2 17.70 -8.99 -33.57
N HIS A 3 16.58 -8.65 -32.95
CA HIS A 3 16.54 -7.71 -31.81
C HIS A 3 16.46 -8.52 -30.51
N LYS A 4 17.52 -9.29 -30.23
CA LYS A 4 17.80 -9.80 -28.88
C LYS A 4 18.61 -8.71 -28.18
N HIS A 5 18.10 -8.30 -27.01
CA HIS A 5 18.65 -7.37 -26.00
C HIS A 5 17.71 -6.19 -25.68
N THR A 6 16.41 -6.47 -25.50
CA THR A 6 15.67 -5.81 -24.42
C THR A 6 16.33 -6.23 -23.12
N HIS A 7 17.30 -5.44 -22.64
CA HIS A 7 17.76 -5.54 -21.26
C HIS A 7 16.54 -5.36 -20.36
N GLU A 8 15.97 -6.48 -19.91
CA GLU A 8 15.02 -6.54 -18.80
C GLU A 8 15.70 -5.84 -17.61
N ARG A 9 15.41 -4.56 -17.40
CA ARG A 9 15.89 -3.83 -16.23
C ARG A 9 15.16 -4.41 -15.03
N ARG A 10 15.82 -5.37 -14.39
CA ARG A 10 15.35 -6.01 -13.16
C ARG A 10 15.46 -4.99 -12.02
N LEU A 11 14.37 -4.80 -11.29
CA LEU A 11 14.39 -4.02 -10.06
C LEU A 11 15.43 -4.62 -9.10
N ASN A 12 16.37 -3.80 -8.65
CA ASN A 12 17.30 -4.19 -7.62
C ASN A 12 16.68 -3.85 -6.26
N VAL A 13 16.09 -4.86 -5.62
CA VAL A 13 15.42 -4.69 -4.31
C VAL A 13 16.38 -4.18 -3.25
N VAL A 14 17.64 -4.64 -3.26
CA VAL A 14 18.65 -4.19 -2.29
C VAL A 14 18.89 -2.70 -2.45
N ALA A 15 19.07 -2.22 -3.68
CA ALA A 15 19.23 -0.79 -3.94
C ALA A 15 17.97 0.02 -3.53
N ALA A 16 16.77 -0.51 -3.80
CA ALA A 16 15.53 0.14 -3.38
C ALA A 16 15.40 0.25 -1.86
N VAL A 17 15.80 -0.77 -1.12
CA VAL A 17 15.80 -0.80 0.35
C VAL A 17 16.87 0.14 0.92
N THR A 18 18.11 0.07 0.44
CA THR A 18 19.21 0.87 0.96
C THR A 18 19.02 2.36 0.66
N ASP A 19 18.59 2.69 -0.56
CA ASP A 19 18.38 4.09 -0.94
C ASP A 19 17.07 4.64 -0.38
N GLY A 20 16.07 3.78 -0.16
CA GLY A 20 14.87 4.11 0.60
C GLY A 20 15.19 4.47 2.05
N ALA A 21 16.03 3.69 2.73
CA ALA A 21 16.50 4.00 4.08
C ALA A 21 17.32 5.31 4.13
N ARG A 22 18.20 5.53 3.15
CA ARG A 22 18.96 6.79 3.04
C ARG A 22 18.10 8.02 2.77
N ALA A 23 16.91 7.84 2.17
CA ALA A 23 15.97 8.92 1.93
C ALA A 23 15.17 9.32 3.20
N MET A 24 15.15 8.50 4.26
CA MET A 24 14.33 8.75 5.45
C MET A 24 14.59 10.11 6.13
N PRO A 25 15.85 10.55 6.38
CA PRO A 25 16.09 11.84 7.02
C PRO A 25 15.53 13.02 6.22
N ARG A 26 15.56 12.90 4.89
CA ARG A 26 15.02 13.90 3.98
C ARG A 26 13.49 13.91 4.02
N ILE A 27 12.87 12.73 4.05
CA ILE A 27 11.42 12.55 4.16
C ILE A 27 10.89 13.11 5.48
N TRP A 28 11.58 12.84 6.60
CA TRP A 28 11.22 13.42 7.89
C TRP A 28 11.25 14.94 7.87
N ARG A 29 12.30 15.55 7.33
CA ARG A 29 12.38 17.02 7.22
C ARG A 29 11.31 17.62 6.30
N GLY A 30 10.91 16.91 5.25
CA GLY A 30 9.91 17.37 4.30
C GLY A 30 8.46 17.24 4.79
N ALA A 31 8.15 16.20 5.57
CA ALA A 31 6.78 15.84 5.95
C ALA A 31 6.54 15.79 7.47
N TRP A 32 7.39 16.45 8.28
CA TRP A 32 7.34 16.37 9.74
C TRP A 32 5.96 16.77 10.31
N ALA A 33 5.32 17.81 9.76
CA ALA A 33 4.04 18.31 10.29
C ALA A 33 2.90 17.35 9.94
N ALA A 34 2.90 16.78 8.74
CA ALA A 34 1.94 15.77 8.34
C ALA A 34 2.09 14.48 9.18
N LEU A 35 3.32 14.02 9.42
CA LEU A 35 3.61 12.88 10.29
C LEU A 35 3.19 13.15 11.75
N GLY A 36 3.46 14.36 12.25
CA GLY A 36 3.02 14.80 13.56
C GLY A 36 1.49 14.80 13.71
N GLN A 37 0.78 15.37 12.73
CA GLN A 37 -0.69 15.39 12.73
C GLN A 37 -1.29 13.98 12.75
N VAL A 38 -0.77 13.07 11.91
CA VAL A 38 -1.22 11.67 11.91
C VAL A 38 -0.91 10.99 13.23
N SER A 39 0.25 11.26 13.84
CA SER A 39 0.62 10.68 15.14
C SER A 39 -0.35 11.10 16.24
N VAL A 40 -0.68 12.39 16.31
CA VAL A 40 -1.61 12.92 17.31
C VAL A 40 -3.00 12.30 17.14
N LEU A 41 -3.52 12.27 15.93
CA LEU A 41 -4.85 11.70 15.66
C LEU A 41 -4.88 10.18 15.86
N ALA A 42 -3.84 9.45 15.44
CA ALA A 42 -3.79 8.00 15.61
C ALA A 42 -3.67 7.58 17.07
N LEU A 43 -3.01 8.39 17.91
CA LEU A 43 -2.83 8.11 19.34
C LEU A 43 -3.96 8.67 20.21
N ALA A 44 -4.82 9.56 19.71
CA ALA A 44 -5.93 10.12 20.49
C ALA A 44 -6.84 9.06 21.16
N PRO A 45 -7.19 7.93 20.51
CA PRO A 45 -7.99 6.87 21.14
C PRO A 45 -7.30 6.15 22.31
N VAL A 46 -5.97 6.30 22.43
CA VAL A 46 -5.20 5.73 23.54
C VAL A 46 -5.39 6.56 24.82
N PHE A 47 -5.55 7.87 24.68
CA PHE A 47 -5.68 8.81 25.79
C PHE A 47 -7.13 9.22 26.07
N MET A 48 -8.02 9.07 25.09
CA MET A 48 -9.41 9.48 25.17
C MET A 48 -10.32 8.41 24.61
N THR A 49 -11.35 8.03 25.36
CA THR A 49 -12.37 7.10 24.87
C THR A 49 -13.33 7.85 23.95
N LEU A 50 -13.35 7.47 22.69
CA LEU A 50 -14.26 8.03 21.68
C LEU A 50 -15.44 7.07 21.51
N ILE A 51 -16.66 7.58 21.69
CA ILE A 51 -17.89 6.77 21.62
C ILE A 51 -18.88 7.45 20.66
N GLY A 52 -19.67 6.65 19.94
CA GLY A 52 -20.74 7.12 19.08
C GLY A 52 -20.24 7.97 17.90
N THR A 53 -20.90 9.09 17.64
CA THR A 53 -20.58 9.99 16.52
C THR A 53 -19.16 10.55 16.57
N ALA A 54 -18.62 10.78 17.78
CA ALA A 54 -17.26 11.26 17.95
C ALA A 54 -16.21 10.28 17.40
N ALA A 55 -16.45 8.97 17.54
CA ALA A 55 -15.57 7.94 16.98
C ALA A 55 -15.59 7.95 15.44
N ILE A 56 -16.75 8.17 14.84
CA ILE A 56 -16.91 8.25 13.39
C ILE A 56 -16.20 9.49 12.84
N VAL A 57 -16.45 10.66 13.44
CA VAL A 57 -15.81 11.92 13.05
C VAL A 57 -14.29 11.81 13.18
N HIS A 58 -13.80 11.21 14.27
CA HIS A 58 -12.39 10.95 14.46
C HIS A 58 -11.80 10.03 13.38
N ALA A 59 -12.49 8.93 13.05
CA ALA A 59 -12.04 8.00 12.01
C ALA A 59 -11.91 8.70 10.64
N VAL A 60 -12.86 9.58 10.30
CA VAL A 60 -12.79 10.40 9.08
C VAL A 60 -11.58 11.33 9.12
N TRP A 61 -11.33 12.01 10.24
CA TRP A 61 -10.16 12.88 10.38
C TRP A 61 -8.83 12.13 10.30
N VAL A 62 -8.72 10.96 10.91
CA VAL A 62 -7.55 10.08 10.78
C VAL A 62 -7.35 9.68 9.32
N ALA A 63 -8.40 9.27 8.61
CA ALA A 63 -8.32 8.88 7.21
C ALA A 63 -7.80 10.04 6.33
N VAL A 64 -8.32 11.24 6.54
CA VAL A 64 -7.87 12.45 5.83
C VAL A 64 -6.41 12.77 6.15
N ALA A 65 -6.01 12.71 7.42
CA ALA A 65 -4.63 12.99 7.82
C ALA A 65 -3.64 11.97 7.25
N VAL A 66 -3.96 10.67 7.32
CA VAL A 66 -3.16 9.58 6.71
C VAL A 66 -3.00 9.82 5.22
N TRP A 67 -4.07 10.24 4.56
CA TRP A 67 -4.06 10.52 3.14
C TRP A 67 -3.16 11.71 2.78
N ILE A 68 -3.24 12.83 3.51
CA ILE A 68 -2.34 13.98 3.34
C ILE A 68 -0.88 13.56 3.57
N ALA A 69 -0.62 12.85 4.66
CA ALA A 69 0.72 12.37 4.98
C ALA A 69 1.26 11.46 3.87
N TRP A 70 0.47 10.51 3.37
CA TRP A 70 0.89 9.65 2.26
C TRP A 70 1.16 10.45 0.97
N GLY A 71 0.33 11.46 0.68
CA GLY A 71 0.54 12.38 -0.44
C GLY A 71 1.85 13.18 -0.33
N ALA A 72 2.23 13.59 0.88
CA ALA A 72 3.48 14.31 1.14
C ALA A 72 4.70 13.37 1.07
N LEU A 73 4.59 12.20 1.72
CA LEU A 73 5.62 11.16 1.73
C LEU A 73 5.94 10.68 0.31
N SER A 74 4.92 10.45 -0.51
CA SER A 74 5.10 10.00 -1.89
C SER A 74 5.80 11.06 -2.74
N ARG A 75 5.44 12.35 -2.64
CA ARG A 75 6.16 13.45 -3.32
C ARG A 75 7.61 13.57 -2.89
N VAL A 76 7.88 13.54 -1.59
CA VAL A 76 9.27 13.63 -1.12
C VAL A 76 10.04 12.37 -1.53
N GLY A 77 9.42 11.19 -1.50
CA GLY A 77 10.01 9.91 -1.91
C GLY A 77 10.37 9.84 -3.40
N THR A 78 9.46 10.28 -4.29
CA THR A 78 9.69 10.32 -5.75
C THR A 78 10.68 11.40 -6.16
N ALA A 79 10.58 12.59 -5.57
CA ALA A 79 11.39 13.74 -5.95
C ALA A 79 12.88 13.51 -5.66
N ARG A 80 13.75 13.93 -6.60
CA ARG A 80 15.21 13.87 -6.43
C ARG A 80 15.73 14.88 -5.40
N SER A 81 14.98 15.95 -5.16
CA SER A 81 15.30 16.99 -4.18
C SER A 81 14.05 17.47 -3.44
N ASN A 82 14.25 18.03 -2.24
CA ASN A 82 13.16 18.71 -1.53
C ASN A 82 12.71 19.97 -2.29
N VAL A 83 13.62 20.67 -2.97
CA VAL A 83 13.28 21.86 -3.75
C VAL A 83 12.30 21.53 -4.88
N THR A 84 12.48 20.38 -5.55
CA THR A 84 11.54 19.90 -6.58
C THR A 84 10.20 19.47 -5.99
N ALA A 85 10.19 18.89 -4.77
CA ALA A 85 8.93 18.53 -4.10
C ALA A 85 8.11 19.77 -3.69
N TRP A 86 8.77 20.85 -3.25
CA TRP A 86 8.13 22.12 -2.93
C TRP A 86 7.60 22.81 -4.20
N ALA A 87 8.34 22.71 -5.31
CA ALA A 87 7.88 23.18 -6.61
C ALA A 87 6.62 22.44 -7.12
N GLU A 88 6.43 21.17 -6.72
CA GLU A 88 5.23 20.38 -7.00
C GLU A 88 4.05 20.68 -6.04
N GLY A 89 4.14 21.75 -5.26
CA GLY A 89 3.05 22.25 -4.40
C GLY A 89 3.02 21.64 -3.01
N LEU A 90 4.15 21.15 -2.49
CA LEU A 90 4.26 20.73 -1.09
C LEU A 90 4.16 21.94 -0.17
N GLY A 91 3.11 21.98 0.66
CA GLY A 91 2.95 23.04 1.66
C GLY A 91 3.93 22.90 2.84
N PRO A 92 4.00 23.91 3.72
CA PRO A 92 4.95 23.94 4.82
C PRO A 92 4.78 22.70 5.72
N GLY A 93 5.89 21.97 5.93
CA GLY A 93 5.91 20.75 6.74
C GLY A 93 5.17 19.55 6.15
N GLY A 94 4.78 19.60 4.87
CA GLY A 94 4.06 18.53 4.17
C GLY A 94 2.54 18.60 4.30
N LEU A 95 2.01 19.66 4.93
CA LEU A 95 0.56 19.90 4.99
C LEU A 95 0.10 20.54 3.68
N GLN A 96 -0.79 19.86 2.96
CA GLN A 96 -1.15 20.26 1.61
C GLN A 96 -2.59 19.84 1.28
N PHE A 97 -3.31 20.76 0.63
CA PHE A 97 -4.64 20.55 0.06
C PHE A 97 -4.63 21.22 -1.32
N GLY A 98 -4.63 20.42 -2.38
CA GLY A 98 -4.44 20.93 -3.73
C GLY A 98 -4.98 20.00 -4.80
N LYS A 99 -4.76 20.40 -6.06
CA LYS A 99 -5.24 19.65 -7.23
C LYS A 99 -4.56 18.27 -7.37
N VAL A 100 -3.32 18.14 -6.87
CA VAL A 100 -2.57 16.88 -6.92
C VAL A 100 -3.16 15.87 -5.92
N GLU A 101 -3.55 16.34 -4.74
CA GLU A 101 -4.29 15.57 -3.74
C GLU A 101 -5.60 15.11 -4.35
N LEU A 102 -6.41 16.01 -4.91
CA LEU A 102 -7.69 15.62 -5.53
C LEU A 102 -7.51 14.55 -6.63
N ARG A 103 -6.45 14.64 -7.44
CA ARG A 103 -6.10 13.61 -8.44
C ARG A 103 -5.69 12.29 -7.79
N LEU A 104 -4.88 12.33 -6.73
CA LEU A 104 -4.54 11.16 -5.92
C LEU A 104 -5.79 10.53 -5.29
N MET A 105 -6.74 11.34 -4.81
CA MET A 105 -8.04 10.89 -4.29
C MET A 105 -8.81 10.14 -5.37
N GLY A 106 -8.97 10.76 -6.54
CA GLY A 106 -9.76 10.20 -7.62
C GLY A 106 -9.16 8.88 -8.13
N ALA A 107 -7.84 8.84 -8.29
CA ALA A 107 -7.15 7.63 -8.71
C ALA A 107 -7.16 6.54 -7.63
N MET A 108 -7.05 6.89 -6.34
CA MET A 108 -7.20 5.95 -5.23
C MET A 108 -8.63 5.39 -5.15
N LEU A 109 -9.65 6.24 -5.30
CA LEU A 109 -11.05 5.86 -5.28
C LEU A 109 -11.38 4.93 -6.45
N LEU A 110 -10.92 5.27 -7.67
CA LEU A 110 -11.09 4.43 -8.84
C LEU A 110 -10.42 3.07 -8.66
N ASN A 111 -9.20 3.06 -8.11
CA ASN A 111 -8.47 1.84 -7.79
C ASN A 111 -9.20 1.00 -6.73
N LEU A 112 -9.72 1.65 -5.69
CA LEU A 112 -10.49 1.00 -4.63
C LEU A 112 -11.78 0.39 -5.17
N ILE A 113 -12.53 1.12 -6.01
CA ILE A 113 -13.74 0.62 -6.67
C ILE A 113 -13.41 -0.59 -7.55
N PHE A 114 -12.33 -0.53 -8.31
CA PHE A 114 -11.92 -1.65 -9.17
C PHE A 114 -11.57 -2.90 -8.36
N ILE A 115 -10.77 -2.74 -7.30
CA ILE A 115 -10.43 -3.85 -6.39
C ILE A 115 -11.68 -4.37 -5.68
N ALA A 116 -12.57 -3.49 -5.21
CA ALA A 116 -13.81 -3.86 -4.54
C ALA A 116 -14.73 -4.66 -5.48
N MET A 117 -14.85 -4.25 -6.74
CA MET A 117 -15.64 -4.98 -7.75
C MET A 117 -15.09 -6.40 -7.96
N ILE A 118 -13.77 -6.54 -8.13
CA ILE A 118 -13.13 -7.86 -8.27
C ILE A 118 -13.36 -8.70 -7.00
N LEU A 119 -13.17 -8.10 -5.82
CA LEU A 119 -13.34 -8.80 -4.55
C LEU A 119 -14.78 -9.27 -4.36
N CYS A 120 -15.78 -8.43 -4.66
CA CYS A 120 -17.18 -8.81 -4.61
C CYS A 120 -17.47 -10.01 -5.52
N VAL A 121 -16.98 -9.99 -6.76
CA VAL A 121 -17.16 -11.11 -7.70
C VAL A 121 -16.48 -12.38 -7.19
N LEU A 122 -15.25 -12.29 -6.68
CA LEU A 122 -14.52 -13.44 -6.13
C LEU A 122 -15.15 -14.00 -4.87
N VAL A 123 -15.65 -13.15 -3.97
CA VAL A 123 -16.36 -13.57 -2.76
C VAL A 123 -17.66 -14.24 -3.12
N LEU A 124 -18.44 -13.69 -4.05
CA LEU A 124 -19.67 -14.32 -4.54
C LEU A 124 -19.37 -15.68 -5.19
N ALA A 125 -18.35 -15.77 -6.04
CA ALA A 125 -17.92 -17.03 -6.62
C ALA A 125 -17.49 -18.05 -5.55
N ALA A 126 -16.74 -17.62 -4.54
CA ALA A 126 -16.34 -18.47 -3.42
C ALA A 126 -17.53 -18.95 -2.60
N LEU A 127 -18.51 -18.09 -2.34
CA LEU A 127 -19.74 -18.44 -1.62
C LEU A 127 -20.59 -19.44 -2.42
N VAL A 128 -20.71 -19.27 -3.73
CA VAL A 128 -21.42 -20.21 -4.60
C VAL A 128 -20.74 -21.58 -4.58
N VAL A 129 -19.42 -21.64 -4.75
CA VAL A 129 -18.67 -22.90 -4.72
C VAL A 129 -18.75 -23.56 -3.34
N ALA A 130 -18.64 -22.79 -2.26
CA ALA A 130 -18.79 -23.30 -0.90
C ALA A 130 -20.21 -23.84 -0.65
N GLY A 131 -21.25 -23.17 -1.18
CA GLY A 131 -22.63 -23.62 -1.11
C GLY A 131 -22.87 -24.92 -1.88
N MET A 132 -22.29 -25.05 -3.08
CA MET A 132 -22.37 -26.28 -3.88
C MET A 132 -21.58 -27.47 -3.29
N ALA A 133 -20.61 -27.20 -2.41
CA ALA A 133 -19.78 -28.24 -1.81
C ALA A 133 -20.52 -29.05 -0.72
N GLU A 134 -21.71 -28.63 -0.28
CA GLU A 134 -22.54 -29.32 0.75
C GLU A 134 -21.72 -29.79 1.97
N LEU A 135 -20.76 -28.97 2.41
CA LEU A 135 -19.86 -29.32 3.51
C LEU A 135 -20.62 -29.39 4.84
N ASN A 136 -20.27 -30.37 5.67
CA ASN A 136 -20.87 -30.49 7.00
C ASN A 136 -20.26 -29.43 7.94
N VAL A 137 -20.98 -28.32 8.08
CA VAL A 137 -20.56 -27.17 8.91
C VAL A 137 -20.36 -27.56 10.38
N ALA A 138 -21.16 -28.49 10.91
CA ALA A 138 -21.04 -28.96 12.28
C ALA A 138 -19.74 -29.75 12.50
N ALA A 139 -19.33 -30.57 11.53
CA ALA A 139 -18.05 -31.30 11.57
C ALA A 139 -16.85 -30.35 11.46
N ILE A 140 -16.95 -29.29 10.64
CA ILE A 140 -15.91 -28.25 10.53
C ILE A 140 -15.75 -27.49 11.84
N GLN A 141 -16.86 -27.13 12.50
CA GLN A 141 -16.84 -26.47 13.82
C GLN A 141 -16.23 -27.39 14.89
N ALA A 142 -16.48 -28.69 14.81
CA ALA A 142 -15.87 -29.71 15.67
C ALA A 142 -14.40 -30.04 15.32
N ARG A 143 -13.83 -29.41 14.28
CA ARG A 143 -12.49 -29.71 13.72
C ARG A 143 -12.30 -31.17 13.27
N ASP A 144 -13.39 -31.87 12.99
CA ASP A 144 -13.37 -33.22 12.44
C ASP A 144 -13.35 -33.16 10.90
N TRP A 145 -12.15 -33.02 10.36
CA TRP A 145 -11.90 -32.92 8.92
C TRP A 145 -12.24 -34.20 8.15
N GLY A 146 -12.32 -35.35 8.83
CA GLY A 146 -12.72 -36.62 8.22
C GLY A 146 -14.21 -36.68 7.93
N ALA A 147 -15.03 -36.02 8.74
CA ALA A 147 -16.49 -35.95 8.59
C ALA A 147 -16.98 -34.66 7.87
N ALA A 148 -16.07 -33.72 7.56
CA ALA A 148 -16.41 -32.44 6.95
C ALA A 148 -16.94 -32.55 5.50
N GLY A 149 -16.51 -33.58 4.75
CA GLY A 149 -16.94 -33.83 3.38
C GLY A 149 -15.92 -34.66 2.60
N SER A 150 -16.20 -34.94 1.32
CA SER A 150 -15.24 -35.66 0.48
C SER A 150 -13.95 -34.86 0.27
N PRO A 151 -12.77 -35.50 0.22
CA PRO A 151 -11.48 -34.81 0.09
C PRO A 151 -11.39 -33.88 -1.13
N TRP A 152 -12.04 -34.25 -2.24
CA TRP A 152 -12.03 -33.43 -3.46
C TRP A 152 -12.86 -32.15 -3.33
N ARG A 153 -13.98 -32.17 -2.57
CA ARG A 153 -14.81 -30.98 -2.29
C ARG A 153 -14.07 -30.02 -1.38
N LEU A 154 -13.41 -30.54 -0.34
CA LEU A 154 -12.51 -29.77 0.53
C LEU A 154 -11.37 -29.14 -0.27
N GLY A 155 -10.71 -29.92 -1.14
CA GLY A 155 -9.67 -29.42 -2.03
C GLY A 155 -10.13 -28.27 -2.92
N LEU A 156 -11.31 -28.39 -3.53
CA LEU A 156 -11.90 -27.33 -4.37
C LEU A 156 -12.14 -26.04 -3.57
N VAL A 157 -12.75 -26.14 -2.39
CA VAL A 157 -13.00 -24.96 -1.54
C VAL A 157 -11.69 -24.32 -1.07
N CYS A 158 -10.67 -25.11 -0.72
CA CYS A 158 -9.35 -24.59 -0.39
C CYS A 158 -8.71 -23.84 -1.56
N VAL A 159 -8.79 -24.38 -2.79
CA VAL A 159 -8.25 -23.72 -3.99
C VAL A 159 -8.97 -22.42 -4.27
N VAL A 160 -10.31 -22.40 -4.20
CA VAL A 160 -11.09 -21.19 -4.43
C VAL A 160 -10.83 -20.15 -3.35
N ALA A 161 -10.78 -20.55 -2.07
CA ALA A 161 -10.41 -19.65 -0.98
C ALA A 161 -9.00 -19.07 -1.17
N ALA A 162 -8.04 -19.88 -1.58
CA ALA A 162 -6.69 -19.43 -1.90
C ALA A 162 -6.69 -18.42 -3.06
N LEU A 163 -7.46 -18.68 -4.13
CA LEU A 163 -7.60 -17.76 -5.27
C LEU A 163 -8.25 -16.43 -4.87
N THR A 164 -9.27 -16.46 -4.02
CA THR A 164 -9.97 -15.27 -3.52
C THR A 164 -9.03 -14.36 -2.73
N VAL A 165 -8.00 -14.89 -2.08
CA VAL A 165 -6.96 -14.11 -1.40
C VAL A 165 -5.83 -13.71 -2.35
N TRP A 166 -5.39 -14.65 -3.19
CA TRP A 166 -4.21 -14.50 -4.05
C TRP A 166 -4.42 -13.51 -5.18
N VAL A 167 -5.60 -13.52 -5.83
CA VAL A 167 -5.89 -12.62 -6.95
C VAL A 167 -5.87 -11.15 -6.52
N PRO A 168 -6.60 -10.71 -5.47
CA PRO A 168 -6.49 -9.35 -4.96
C PRO A 168 -5.07 -8.98 -4.55
N LEU A 169 -4.33 -9.91 -3.94
CA LEU A 169 -2.94 -9.65 -3.55
C LEU A 169 -2.04 -9.29 -4.74
N ILE A 170 -2.15 -10.03 -5.85
CA ILE A 170 -1.43 -9.71 -7.10
C ILE A 170 -1.83 -8.33 -7.61
N PHE A 171 -3.13 -8.02 -7.60
CA PHE A 171 -3.62 -6.71 -8.04
C PHE A 171 -3.09 -5.58 -7.16
N VAL A 172 -3.10 -5.72 -5.84
CA VAL A 172 -2.54 -4.71 -4.91
C VAL A 172 -1.06 -4.47 -5.20
N ILE A 173 -0.26 -5.51 -5.44
CA ILE A 173 1.17 -5.36 -5.75
C ILE A 173 1.35 -4.60 -7.07
N ARG A 174 0.57 -4.93 -8.10
CA ARG A 174 0.66 -4.27 -9.41
C ARG A 174 0.15 -2.83 -9.39
N LEU A 175 -0.89 -2.57 -8.62
CA LEU A 175 -1.52 -1.26 -8.46
C LEU A 175 -0.84 -0.41 -7.38
N GLY A 176 0.03 -1.00 -6.55
CA GLY A 176 0.72 -0.30 -5.46
C GLY A 176 1.68 0.79 -5.92
N LEU A 177 2.15 0.72 -7.18
CA LEU A 177 2.93 1.79 -7.80
C LEU A 177 2.09 2.97 -8.30
N PHE A 178 0.76 2.89 -8.29
CA PHE A 178 -0.10 3.96 -8.84
C PHE A 178 0.09 5.28 -8.07
N SER A 179 0.36 5.24 -6.76
CA SER A 179 0.51 6.47 -5.98
C SER A 179 1.76 7.24 -6.39
N GLN A 180 2.86 6.53 -6.62
CA GLN A 180 4.12 7.11 -7.11
C GLN A 180 3.97 7.55 -8.57
N ALA A 181 3.23 6.79 -9.38
CA ALA A 181 2.95 7.11 -10.78
C ALA A 181 2.09 8.36 -10.98
N THR A 182 1.07 8.53 -10.14
CA THR A 182 0.17 9.68 -10.18
C THR A 182 0.90 10.97 -9.78
N VAL A 183 1.82 10.86 -8.81
CA VAL A 183 2.68 11.99 -8.41
C VAL A 183 3.71 12.30 -9.49
N GLY A 184 4.46 11.30 -9.96
CA GLY A 184 5.54 11.51 -10.93
C GLY A 184 5.09 12.01 -12.30
N ARG A 185 3.87 11.64 -12.75
CA ARG A 185 3.33 12.06 -14.05
C ARG A 185 2.37 13.24 -13.99
N GLY A 186 1.95 13.68 -12.80
CA GLY A 186 0.95 14.75 -12.64
C GLY A 186 -0.45 14.43 -13.20
N HIS A 187 -0.68 13.25 -13.76
CA HIS A 187 -1.96 12.78 -14.31
C HIS A 187 -2.43 11.51 -13.59
N ALA A 188 -3.75 11.32 -13.45
CA ALA A 188 -4.33 10.10 -12.89
C ALA A 188 -4.12 8.92 -13.86
N VAL A 189 -3.04 8.15 -13.66
CA VAL A 189 -2.72 6.99 -14.49
C VAL A 189 -3.06 5.72 -13.72
N SER A 190 -4.24 5.17 -14.00
CA SER A 190 -4.77 3.95 -13.36
C SER A 190 -4.40 2.67 -14.15
N LEU A 191 -4.38 2.73 -15.48
CA LEU A 191 -4.35 1.52 -16.34
C LEU A 191 -3.00 1.17 -16.99
N ASN A 192 -2.07 2.13 -17.11
CA ASN A 192 -0.82 1.93 -17.86
C ASN A 192 0.35 1.39 -17.01
N THR A 193 0.13 1.08 -15.73
CA THR A 193 1.16 0.48 -14.85
C THR A 193 1.21 -1.04 -14.96
N LEU A 194 0.15 -1.67 -15.50
CA LEU A 194 0.04 -3.12 -15.66
C LEU A 194 1.05 -3.67 -16.68
N GLY A 195 1.43 -2.88 -17.68
CA GLY A 195 2.50 -3.19 -18.63
C GLY A 195 3.91 -2.98 -18.07
N ILE A 196 4.10 -2.03 -17.14
CA ILE A 196 5.42 -1.71 -16.56
C ILE A 196 5.87 -2.81 -15.56
N ALA A 197 4.92 -3.48 -14.91
CA ALA A 197 5.20 -4.52 -13.91
C ALA A 197 5.45 -5.93 -14.49
N GLN A 198 5.26 -6.16 -15.80
CA GLN A 198 5.34 -7.51 -16.38
C GLN A 198 6.72 -8.18 -16.25
N GLY A 199 7.82 -7.40 -16.20
CA GLY A 199 9.18 -7.93 -16.04
C GLY A 199 9.75 -7.94 -14.61
N SER A 200 9.06 -7.31 -13.64
CA SER A 200 9.62 -7.08 -12.29
C SER A 200 8.64 -7.39 -11.14
N PHE A 201 7.63 -8.22 -11.41
CA PHE A 201 6.63 -8.61 -10.41
C PHE A 201 7.26 -9.20 -9.15
N TRP A 202 8.16 -10.18 -9.28
CA TRP A 202 8.76 -10.86 -8.13
C TRP A 202 9.61 -9.93 -7.24
N PRO A 203 10.54 -9.12 -7.78
CA PRO A 203 11.22 -8.10 -7.00
C PRO A 203 10.28 -7.12 -6.29
N LEU A 204 9.20 -6.68 -6.97
CA LEU A 204 8.24 -5.73 -6.39
C LEU A 204 7.41 -6.38 -5.28
N ALA A 205 6.96 -7.62 -5.50
CA ALA A 205 6.27 -8.43 -4.50
C ALA A 205 7.14 -8.67 -3.26
N LEU A 206 8.43 -8.91 -3.44
CA LEU A 206 9.37 -9.08 -2.32
C LEU A 206 9.56 -7.77 -1.55
N LEU A 207 9.65 -6.63 -2.24
CA LEU A 207 9.72 -5.31 -1.58
C LEU A 207 8.44 -5.01 -0.79
N PHE A 208 7.26 -5.21 -1.38
CA PHE A 208 5.97 -5.07 -0.69
C PHE A 208 5.86 -6.03 0.48
N GLY A 209 6.29 -7.29 0.30
CA GLY A 209 6.30 -8.30 1.34
C GLY A 209 7.17 -7.89 2.53
N LEU A 210 8.37 -7.36 2.29
CA LEU A 210 9.26 -6.88 3.34
C LEU A 210 8.65 -5.72 4.13
N ILE A 211 8.06 -4.74 3.43
CA ILE A 211 7.34 -3.62 4.06
C ILE A 211 6.13 -4.13 4.85
N ALA A 212 5.36 -5.05 4.29
CA ALA A 212 4.17 -5.62 4.92
C ALA A 212 4.51 -6.42 6.17
N VAL A 213 5.57 -7.25 6.15
CA VAL A 213 6.03 -8.00 7.33
C VAL A 213 6.43 -7.05 8.45
N ALA A 214 7.18 -5.98 8.15
CA ALA A 214 7.53 -4.97 9.14
C ALA A 214 6.29 -4.28 9.72
N ALA A 215 5.32 -3.92 8.86
CA ALA A 215 4.07 -3.32 9.29
C ALA A 215 3.25 -4.26 10.18
N LEU A 216 3.11 -5.53 9.78
CA LEU A 216 2.38 -6.56 10.53
C LEU A 216 3.03 -6.85 11.88
N GLY A 217 4.36 -6.86 11.96
CA GLY A 217 5.08 -7.00 13.24
C GLY A 217 4.76 -5.86 14.22
N LEU A 218 4.70 -4.61 13.72
CA LEU A 218 4.29 -3.48 14.55
C LEU A 218 2.81 -3.51 14.92
N VAL A 219 1.93 -3.95 14.02
CA VAL A 219 0.50 -4.16 14.35
C VAL A 219 0.34 -5.25 15.40
N ALA A 220 1.08 -6.36 15.30
CA ALA A 220 1.08 -7.42 16.30
C ALA A 220 1.53 -6.90 17.68
N LEU A 221 2.53 -6.01 17.72
CA LEU A 221 2.98 -5.35 18.94
C LEU A 221 1.86 -4.50 19.58
N GLN A 222 1.04 -3.81 18.77
CA GLN A 222 -0.11 -3.04 19.29
C GLN A 222 -1.16 -3.91 19.96
N ILE A 223 -1.27 -5.18 19.54
CA ILE A 223 -2.23 -6.13 20.08
C ILE A 223 -1.66 -6.82 21.33
N ALA A 224 -0.37 -7.15 21.32
CA ALA A 224 0.27 -7.96 22.36
C ALA A 224 0.59 -7.18 23.65
N ASP A 225 1.08 -5.94 23.53
CA ASP A 225 1.78 -5.24 24.63
C ASP A 225 0.96 -4.09 25.26
N GLY A 226 -0.37 -4.18 25.13
CA GLY A 226 -1.31 -3.21 25.70
C GLY A 226 -1.07 -1.76 25.23
N THR A 227 -1.10 -0.81 26.16
CA THR A 227 -0.98 0.63 25.84
C THR A 227 0.41 1.01 25.30
N ALA A 228 1.48 0.45 25.86
CA ALA A 228 2.85 0.72 25.42
C ALA A 228 3.07 0.19 23.99
N GLY A 229 2.60 -1.03 23.71
CA GLY A 229 2.63 -1.61 22.37
C GLY A 229 1.84 -0.79 21.35
N ARG A 230 0.67 -0.25 21.75
CA ARG A 230 -0.11 0.66 20.89
C ARG A 230 0.66 1.91 20.53
N ILE A 231 1.29 2.57 21.51
CA ILE A 231 2.06 3.80 21.27
C ILE A 231 3.28 3.52 20.39
N VAL A 232 4.13 2.56 20.77
CA VAL A 232 5.35 2.22 20.05
C VAL A 232 5.03 1.69 18.65
N GLY A 233 4.04 0.80 18.53
CA GLY A 233 3.62 0.25 17.25
C GLY A 233 3.06 1.32 16.32
N THR A 234 2.25 2.25 16.83
CA THR A 234 1.68 3.35 16.03
C THR A 234 2.76 4.32 15.56
N LEU A 235 3.63 4.76 16.47
CA LEU A 235 4.73 5.66 16.14
C LEU A 235 5.74 4.99 15.19
N GLY A 236 6.03 3.71 15.38
CA GLY A 236 6.87 2.94 14.46
C GLY A 236 6.28 2.86 13.05
N LEU A 237 4.96 2.65 12.93
CA LEU A 237 4.30 2.66 11.62
C LEU A 237 4.40 4.02 10.94
N ILE A 238 4.17 5.10 11.68
CA ILE A 238 4.11 6.47 11.13
C ILE A 238 5.50 7.03 10.83
N TRP A 239 6.47 6.84 11.73
CA TRP A 239 7.79 7.48 11.63
C TRP A 239 8.86 6.59 10.99
N ILE A 240 8.68 5.27 10.98
CA ILE A 240 9.67 4.33 10.43
C ILE A 240 9.13 3.68 9.17
N VAL A 241 8.03 2.93 9.26
CA VAL A 241 7.54 2.12 8.14
C VAL A 241 7.00 2.97 7.01
N ALA A 242 6.17 3.98 7.28
CA ALA A 242 5.59 4.81 6.24
C ALA A 242 6.64 5.62 5.45
N PRO A 243 7.62 6.30 6.09
CA PRO A 243 8.70 6.99 5.38
C PRO A 243 9.62 6.03 4.61
N PHE A 244 9.95 4.88 5.19
CA PHE A 244 10.73 3.84 4.51
C PHE A 244 9.99 3.31 3.28
N ALA A 245 8.70 2.99 3.41
CA ALA A 245 7.87 2.50 2.33
C ALA A 245 7.79 3.53 1.19
N ALA A 246 7.54 4.80 1.51
CA ALA A 246 7.48 5.86 0.52
C ALA A 246 8.82 6.06 -0.21
N GLY A 247 9.94 6.02 0.52
CA GLY A 247 11.29 6.12 -0.07
C GLY A 247 11.63 4.93 -0.96
N ALA A 248 11.41 3.71 -0.48
CA ALA A 248 11.72 2.48 -1.21
C ALA A 248 10.83 2.32 -2.45
N LEU A 249 9.53 2.62 -2.35
CA LEU A 249 8.62 2.64 -3.50
C LEU A 249 8.97 3.75 -4.49
N GLY A 250 9.39 4.93 -4.03
CA GLY A 250 9.86 6.00 -4.90
C GLY A 250 11.13 5.64 -5.67
N VAL A 251 12.08 4.96 -5.03
CA VAL A 251 13.29 4.43 -5.70
C VAL A 251 12.92 3.33 -6.70
N ALA A 252 12.08 2.38 -6.30
CA ALA A 252 11.61 1.30 -7.16
C ALA A 252 10.89 1.84 -8.39
N TYR A 253 10.04 2.85 -8.20
CA TYR A 253 9.38 3.56 -9.27
C TYR A 253 10.38 4.20 -10.25
N ARG A 254 11.41 4.91 -9.76
CA ARG A 254 12.46 5.49 -10.63
C ARG A 254 13.27 4.45 -11.41
N GLN A 255 13.42 3.23 -10.88
CA GLN A 255 14.11 2.14 -11.57
C GLN A 255 13.24 1.51 -12.66
N LEU A 256 11.92 1.50 -12.45
CA LEU A 256 10.92 0.90 -13.35
C LEU A 256 10.40 1.88 -14.41
N GLU A 257 10.42 3.18 -14.14
CA GLU A 257 9.92 4.18 -15.07
C GLU A 257 10.98 4.57 -16.13
N TYR A 258 10.55 4.50 -17.39
CA TYR A 258 11.30 4.75 -18.63
C TYR A 258 11.83 6.20 -18.82
N TRP A 259 11.59 7.13 -17.90
CA TRP A 259 11.80 8.56 -18.18
C TRP A 259 13.18 9.10 -17.76
N THR A 260 14.10 9.17 -18.72
CA THR A 260 15.11 10.23 -18.75
C THR A 260 14.47 11.51 -19.31
N PRO A 261 14.64 12.69 -18.69
CA PRO A 261 14.45 13.96 -19.39
C PRO A 261 15.51 14.07 -20.49
N GLN A 262 15.25 13.45 -21.63
CA GLN A 262 15.87 13.81 -22.90
C GLN A 262 14.82 14.63 -23.65
N GLY A 263 14.95 15.95 -23.54
CA GLY A 263 14.02 16.91 -24.15
C GLY A 263 14.05 18.32 -23.56
N GLY A 264 14.98 18.64 -22.66
CA GLY A 264 15.16 19.99 -22.14
C GLY A 264 16.61 20.45 -22.26
N ALA A 265 16.90 21.18 -23.34
CA ALA A 265 18.09 21.99 -23.61
C ALA A 265 19.41 21.24 -23.90
N ARG A 266 19.69 21.03 -25.19
CA ARG A 266 20.45 22.04 -25.94
C ARG A 266 19.67 22.42 -27.19
#